data_AF-A0A2E6I1N0-F1
#
_entry.id   AF-A0A2E6I1N0-F1
#
_cell.length_a   1.000
_cell.length_b   1.000
_cell.length_c   1.000
_cell.angle_alpha   90.00
_cell.angle_beta   90.00
_cell.angle_gamma   90.00
#
_symmetry.space_group_name_H-M   'P 1'
#
loop_
_entity.id
_entity.type
_entity.pdbx_description
1 polymer ?
#
loop_
_entity_poly.entity_id
_entity_poly.type
_entity_poly.pdbx_seq_one_letter_code
_entity_poly.pdbx_strand_id
1 'polypeptide(L)'
;MLDVEIEDTEASAGPEDDPTWKPTPIEVVHPKKVDPADILLLREPEWKLRMTIEGDRSYIRVKVARAAPLTEPDRYICFLDIKDDAICIVKELDELREENRKIVLEELEKRYLTSYVERINHLRNEYGVSYWDVDTDRGQREFVAKNVAENAQWLGEGRLFLVDVDGNRFEIPNVQALDRRSQSFIELVL
;
A
#
# COMPACT_ATOMS: atom_id res chain seq x y z
N MET A 1 -9.52 -21.70 62.66
CA MET A 1 -8.15 -21.38 63.10
C MET A 1 -7.26 -22.47 62.52
N LEU A 2 -6.62 -22.16 61.39
CA LEU A 2 -5.63 -22.97 60.70
C LEU A 2 -4.61 -21.95 60.22
N ASP A 3 -3.53 -21.82 60.98
CA ASP A 3 -2.39 -20.98 60.62
C ASP A 3 -1.63 -21.68 59.50
N VAL A 4 -1.51 -21.00 58.35
CA VAL A 4 -0.63 -21.41 57.25
C VAL A 4 0.60 -20.52 57.35
N GLU A 5 1.70 -21.09 57.82
CA GLU A 5 3.01 -20.43 57.75
C GLU A 5 3.41 -20.29 56.28
N ILE A 6 3.61 -19.05 55.84
CA ILE A 6 4.18 -18.73 54.52
C ILE A 6 5.69 -18.72 54.72
N GLU A 7 6.40 -19.69 54.15
CA GLU A 7 7.85 -19.62 54.01
C GLU A 7 8.20 -18.49 53.03
N ASP A 8 8.92 -17.48 53.52
CA ASP A 8 9.53 -16.43 52.71
C ASP A 8 10.51 -17.08 51.72
N THR A 9 10.05 -17.31 50.50
CA THR A 9 10.92 -17.66 49.37
C THR A 9 11.66 -16.39 49.01
N GLU A 10 12.97 -16.34 49.29
CA GLU A 10 13.85 -15.25 48.85
C GLU A 10 13.61 -14.97 47.37
N ALA A 11 13.14 -13.75 47.07
CA ALA A 11 12.97 -13.27 45.72
C ALA A 11 14.33 -13.35 45.02
N SER A 12 14.45 -14.21 44.00
CA SER A 12 15.64 -14.24 43.17
C SER A 12 15.79 -12.87 42.51
N ALA A 13 16.92 -12.19 42.77
CA ALA A 13 17.27 -10.92 42.16
C ALA A 13 17.00 -10.96 40.65
N GLY A 14 16.17 -10.04 40.17
CA GLY A 14 15.92 -9.88 38.74
C GLY A 14 17.20 -9.38 38.04
N PRO A 15 17.26 -9.46 36.69
CA PRO A 15 18.39 -8.98 35.90
C PRO A 15 18.66 -7.46 36.03
N GLU A 16 17.87 -6.73 36.82
CA GLU A 16 18.03 -5.29 37.11
C GLU A 16 19.12 -5.00 38.15
N ASP A 17 19.58 -5.99 38.92
CA ASP A 17 20.62 -5.83 39.95
C ASP A 17 22.06 -6.03 39.43
N ASP A 18 22.23 -6.29 38.12
CA ASP A 18 23.55 -6.43 37.49
C ASP A 18 24.02 -5.09 36.87
N PRO A 19 25.05 -4.42 37.42
CA PRO A 19 25.57 -3.15 36.90
C PRO A 19 26.22 -3.27 35.51
N THR A 20 26.37 -4.49 34.97
CA THR A 20 26.86 -4.75 33.62
C THR A 20 25.75 -4.99 32.60
N TRP A 21 24.48 -5.05 33.03
CA TRP A 21 23.35 -5.18 32.12
C TRP A 21 23.26 -3.96 31.19
N LYS A 22 23.23 -4.24 29.88
CA LYS A 22 22.96 -3.25 28.85
C LYS A 22 21.80 -3.74 28.00
N PRO A 23 20.79 -2.89 27.73
CA PRO A 23 19.74 -3.26 26.80
C PRO A 23 20.37 -3.50 25.43
N THR A 24 20.17 -4.71 24.89
CA THR A 24 20.56 -5.01 23.51
C THR A 24 19.46 -4.47 22.60
N PRO A 25 19.79 -3.76 21.50
CA PRO A 25 18.78 -3.38 20.52
C PRO A 25 18.07 -4.63 20.01
N ILE A 26 16.74 -4.64 20.07
CA ILE A 26 15.95 -5.73 19.49
C ILE A 26 15.98 -5.55 17.98
N GLU A 27 16.73 -6.42 17.28
CA GLU A 27 16.67 -6.53 15.83
C GLU A 27 15.41 -7.33 15.42
N VAL A 28 14.56 -6.71 14.60
CA VAL A 28 13.36 -7.37 14.08
C VAL A 28 13.79 -8.22 12.88
N VAL A 29 13.85 -9.53 13.07
CA VAL A 29 14.11 -10.49 11.98
C VAL A 29 12.78 -11.05 11.49
N HIS A 30 12.47 -10.83 10.21
CA HIS A 30 11.28 -11.39 9.56
C HIS A 30 11.49 -12.86 9.16
N PRO A 31 10.42 -13.67 9.11
CA PRO A 31 10.49 -15.05 8.64
C PRO A 31 10.97 -15.13 7.19
N LYS A 32 11.85 -16.10 6.90
CA LYS A 32 12.38 -16.30 5.53
C LYS A 32 11.32 -16.76 4.53
N LYS A 33 10.27 -17.44 5.01
CA LYS A 33 9.17 -17.94 4.21
C LYS A 33 7.89 -17.81 5.03
N VAL A 34 6.85 -17.29 4.39
CA VAL A 34 5.50 -17.19 4.93
C VAL A 34 4.59 -17.85 3.92
N ASP A 35 3.79 -18.82 4.36
CA ASP A 35 2.73 -19.35 3.51
C ASP A 35 1.57 -18.35 3.50
N PRO A 36 1.09 -17.90 2.33
CA PRO A 36 -0.08 -17.01 2.26
C PRO A 36 -1.32 -17.55 2.99
N ALA A 37 -1.47 -18.87 3.09
CA ALA A 37 -2.58 -19.51 3.81
C ALA A 37 -2.50 -19.35 5.34
N ASP A 38 -1.31 -19.11 5.89
CA ASP A 38 -1.07 -18.91 7.33
C ASP A 38 -1.26 -17.44 7.75
N ILE A 39 -1.51 -16.54 6.79
CA ILE A 39 -1.73 -15.13 7.05
C ILE A 39 -3.15 -14.93 7.58
N LEU A 40 -3.27 -14.13 8.64
CA LEU A 40 -4.53 -13.64 9.20
C LEU A 40 -4.49 -12.12 9.28
N LEU A 41 -5.48 -11.46 8.68
CA LEU A 41 -5.59 -10.00 8.69
C LEU A 41 -6.79 -9.55 9.52
N LEU A 42 -6.55 -8.59 10.41
CA LEU A 42 -7.57 -8.04 11.30
C LEU A 42 -7.39 -6.52 11.39
N ARG A 43 -8.52 -5.80 11.50
CA ARG A 43 -8.51 -4.35 11.74
C ARG A 43 -8.77 -4.08 13.21
N GLU A 44 -7.73 -3.65 13.93
CA GLU A 44 -7.82 -3.36 15.35
C GLU A 44 -6.95 -2.17 15.75
N PRO A 45 -7.54 -0.97 15.96
CA PRO A 45 -8.91 -0.53 15.61
C PRO A 45 -9.15 -0.46 14.09
N GLU A 46 -10.35 -0.07 13.62
CA GLU A 46 -10.77 -0.12 12.19
C GLU A 46 -9.75 0.50 11.19
N TRP A 47 -9.02 1.53 11.61
CA TRP A 47 -8.02 2.21 10.78
C TRP A 47 -6.61 1.60 10.85
N LYS A 48 -6.40 0.52 11.60
CA LYS A 48 -5.10 -0.09 11.83
C LYS A 48 -5.13 -1.56 11.41
N LEU A 49 -4.37 -1.88 10.36
CA LEU A 49 -4.21 -3.26 9.92
C LEU A 49 -3.18 -3.98 10.79
N ARG A 50 -3.60 -5.10 11.39
CA ARG A 50 -2.77 -6.09 12.07
C ARG A 50 -2.65 -7.31 11.16
N MET A 51 -1.46 -7.91 11.15
CA MET A 51 -1.22 -9.20 10.49
C MET A 51 -0.69 -10.20 11.50
N THR A 52 -1.26 -11.40 11.53
CA THR A 52 -0.76 -12.54 12.27
C THR A 52 -0.34 -13.61 11.29
N ILE A 53 0.83 -14.19 11.51
CA ILE A 53 1.28 -15.40 10.83
C ILE A 53 1.03 -16.55 11.81
N GLU A 54 0.13 -17.47 11.46
CA GLU A 54 -0.21 -18.61 12.30
C GLU A 54 1.05 -19.41 12.67
N GLY A 55 1.23 -19.71 13.96
CA GLY A 55 2.40 -20.45 14.47
C GLY A 55 3.70 -19.66 14.58
N ASP A 56 3.76 -18.38 14.19
CA ASP A 56 4.94 -17.51 14.38
C ASP A 56 4.61 -16.29 15.24
N ARG A 57 4.21 -15.15 14.65
CA ARG A 57 4.05 -13.88 15.37
C ARG A 57 2.95 -12.99 14.83
N SER A 58 2.66 -11.93 15.58
CA SER A 58 1.72 -10.88 15.18
C SER A 58 2.41 -9.53 15.01
N TYR A 59 2.20 -8.91 13.86
CA TYR A 59 2.58 -7.55 13.53
C TYR A 59 1.42 -6.62 13.84
N ILE A 60 1.60 -5.78 14.86
CA ILE A 60 0.54 -4.89 15.38
C ILE A 60 0.15 -3.77 14.42
N ARG A 61 0.97 -3.51 13.40
CA ARG A 61 0.75 -2.53 12.35
C ARG A 61 1.50 -3.01 11.11
N VAL A 62 0.77 -3.22 10.02
CA VAL A 62 1.35 -3.53 8.71
C VAL A 62 0.81 -2.57 7.67
N LYS A 63 1.57 -2.39 6.59
CA LYS A 63 1.13 -1.70 5.39
C LYS A 63 1.09 -2.70 4.24
N VAL A 64 0.13 -2.55 3.35
CA VAL A 64 0.04 -3.33 2.11
C VAL A 64 0.52 -2.46 0.96
N ALA A 65 1.36 -3.00 0.07
CA ALA A 65 1.86 -2.33 -1.12
C ALA A 65 1.88 -3.27 -2.32
N ARG A 66 1.84 -2.71 -3.53
CA ARG A 66 2.20 -3.42 -4.76
C ARG A 66 3.71 -3.31 -4.95
N ALA A 67 4.38 -4.44 -5.23
CA ALA A 67 5.80 -4.44 -5.58
C ALA A 67 6.05 -3.85 -6.97
N ALA A 68 5.11 -4.05 -7.89
CA ALA A 68 5.20 -3.62 -9.28
C ALA A 68 3.93 -2.86 -9.72
N PRO A 69 3.63 -1.70 -9.10
CA PRO A 69 2.32 -1.03 -9.23
C PRO A 69 1.94 -0.61 -10.66
N LEU A 70 2.91 -0.45 -11.55
CA LEU A 70 2.68 0.03 -12.93
C LEU A 70 2.59 -1.14 -13.93
N THR A 71 3.46 -2.15 -13.79
CA THR A 71 3.58 -3.26 -14.74
C THR A 71 2.72 -4.46 -14.38
N GLU A 72 2.59 -4.77 -13.09
CA GLU A 72 1.80 -5.90 -12.59
C GLU A 72 0.93 -5.47 -11.39
N PRO A 73 -0.08 -4.60 -11.61
CA PRO A 73 -0.84 -3.99 -10.52
C PRO A 73 -1.60 -4.99 -9.64
N ASP A 74 -1.94 -6.17 -10.17
CA ASP A 74 -2.73 -7.18 -9.44
C ASP A 74 -1.87 -8.32 -8.89
N ARG A 75 -0.53 -8.20 -8.96
CA ARG A 75 0.42 -9.23 -8.54
C ARG A 75 1.51 -8.67 -7.66
N TYR A 76 2.14 -9.57 -6.90
CA TYR A 76 3.24 -9.28 -5.97
C TYR A 76 2.85 -8.22 -4.93
N ILE A 77 2.00 -8.63 -3.99
CA ILE A 77 1.55 -7.80 -2.88
C ILE A 77 2.51 -7.96 -1.71
N CYS A 78 3.16 -6.86 -1.34
CA CYS A 78 4.07 -6.77 -0.21
C CYS A 78 3.34 -6.40 1.08
N PHE A 79 3.60 -7.15 2.13
CA PHE A 79 3.28 -6.76 3.50
C PHE A 79 4.53 -6.16 4.14
N LEU A 80 4.43 -4.91 4.55
CA LEU A 80 5.53 -4.14 5.13
C LEU A 80 5.26 -3.88 6.61
N ASP A 81 6.33 -3.85 7.40
CA ASP A 81 6.25 -3.49 8.81
C ASP A 81 6.19 -1.95 9.01
N ILE A 82 6.38 -1.50 10.25
CA ILE A 82 6.36 -0.06 10.57
C ILE A 82 7.58 0.71 10.05
N LYS A 83 8.68 0.01 9.76
CA LYS A 83 9.93 0.56 9.19
C LYS A 83 9.95 0.48 7.67
N ASP A 84 8.85 0.05 7.05
CA ASP A 84 8.73 -0.25 5.62
C ASP A 84 9.60 -1.43 5.15
N ASP A 85 10.08 -2.26 6.09
CA ASP A 85 10.78 -3.50 5.78
C ASP A 85 9.78 -4.59 5.34
N ALA A 86 10.15 -5.35 4.31
CA ALA A 86 9.28 -6.39 3.78
C ALA A 86 9.20 -7.59 4.73
N ILE A 87 7.99 -7.85 5.23
CA ILE A 87 7.70 -9.04 6.04
C ILE A 87 7.56 -10.26 5.14
N CYS A 88 6.74 -10.13 4.09
CA CYS A 88 6.54 -11.17 3.08
C CYS A 88 5.93 -10.58 1.80
N ILE A 89 5.99 -11.36 0.73
CA ILE A 89 5.38 -11.06 -0.57
C ILE A 89 4.42 -12.21 -0.91
N VAL A 90 3.19 -11.86 -1.28
CA VAL A 90 2.18 -12.77 -1.82
C VAL A 90 2.09 -12.53 -3.32
N LYS A 91 2.16 -13.58 -4.13
CA LYS A 91 2.25 -13.39 -5.59
C LYS A 91 0.91 -13.03 -6.20
N GLU A 92 -0.15 -13.70 -5.77
CA GLU A 92 -1.51 -13.49 -6.28
C GLU A 92 -2.47 -13.42 -5.08
N LEU A 93 -3.46 -12.51 -5.14
CA LEU A 93 -4.43 -12.36 -4.05
C LEU A 93 -5.17 -13.68 -3.76
N ASP A 94 -5.28 -14.54 -4.77
CA ASP A 94 -5.95 -15.83 -4.66
C ASP A 94 -5.20 -16.85 -3.79
N GLU A 95 -3.94 -16.57 -3.42
CA GLU A 95 -3.19 -17.36 -2.45
C GLU A 95 -3.65 -17.09 -1.00
N LEU A 96 -4.32 -15.95 -0.75
CA LEU A 96 -4.86 -15.60 0.56
C LEU A 96 -6.25 -16.21 0.80
N ARG A 97 -6.60 -16.35 2.08
CA ARG A 97 -7.99 -16.61 2.54
C ARG A 97 -8.93 -15.50 2.03
N GLU A 98 -10.16 -15.86 1.71
CA GLU A 98 -11.15 -14.96 1.09
C GLU A 98 -11.37 -13.68 1.93
N GLU A 99 -11.40 -13.82 3.25
CA GLU A 99 -11.57 -12.71 4.20
C GLU A 99 -10.40 -11.72 4.13
N ASN A 100 -9.18 -12.24 3.98
CA ASN A 100 -7.98 -11.41 3.87
C ASN A 100 -7.93 -10.68 2.52
N ARG A 101 -8.40 -11.30 1.42
CA ARG A 101 -8.40 -10.68 0.08
C ARG A 101 -9.14 -9.35 0.10
N LYS A 102 -10.33 -9.33 0.71
CA LYS A 102 -11.14 -8.11 0.82
C LYS A 102 -10.38 -7.00 1.57
N ILE A 103 -9.78 -7.34 2.72
CA ILE A 103 -9.01 -6.37 3.52
C ILE A 103 -7.82 -5.81 2.72
N VAL A 104 -7.09 -6.69 2.02
CA VAL A 104 -5.95 -6.30 1.18
C VAL A 104 -6.39 -5.37 0.05
N LEU A 105 -7.48 -5.69 -0.65
CA LEU A 105 -8.02 -4.84 -1.72
C LEU A 105 -8.39 -3.45 -1.20
N GLU A 106 -9.06 -3.36 -0.05
CA GLU A 106 -9.38 -2.08 0.58
C GLU A 106 -8.13 -1.27 0.96
N GLU A 107 -7.08 -1.91 1.49
CA GLU A 107 -5.82 -1.22 1.80
C GLU A 107 -5.10 -0.73 0.54
N LEU A 108 -5.10 -1.55 -0.51
CA LEU A 108 -4.54 -1.18 -1.80
C LEU A 108 -5.32 -0.03 -2.45
N GLU A 109 -6.65 -0.06 -2.38
CA GLU A 109 -7.49 1.03 -2.89
C GLU A 109 -7.21 2.34 -2.15
N LYS A 110 -7.17 2.30 -0.81
CA LYS A 110 -6.84 3.48 0.02
C LYS A 110 -5.44 4.02 -0.29
N ARG A 111 -4.47 3.14 -0.51
CA ARG A 111 -3.07 3.53 -0.76
C ARG A 111 -2.84 4.02 -2.19
N TYR A 112 -3.55 3.44 -3.15
CA TYR A 112 -3.34 3.66 -4.59
C TYR A 112 -4.60 4.19 -5.25
N LEU A 113 -5.26 5.15 -4.60
CA LEU A 113 -6.37 5.91 -5.16
C LEU A 113 -5.97 6.43 -6.54
N THR A 114 -6.50 5.77 -7.56
CA THR A 114 -6.30 6.12 -8.97
C THR A 114 -7.65 6.55 -9.49
N SER A 115 -7.74 7.80 -9.95
CA SER A 115 -8.98 8.33 -10.52
C SER A 115 -9.04 7.98 -12.00
N TYR A 116 -10.13 7.37 -12.43
CA TYR A 116 -10.31 6.98 -13.83
C TYR A 116 -10.89 8.15 -14.60
N VAL A 117 -10.12 8.70 -15.53
CA VAL A 117 -10.52 9.84 -16.35
C VAL A 117 -11.46 9.35 -17.44
N GLU A 118 -12.70 9.84 -17.40
CA GLU A 118 -13.76 9.53 -18.36
C GLU A 118 -13.82 10.58 -19.48
N ARG A 119 -13.40 11.82 -19.21
CA ARG A 119 -13.42 12.93 -20.16
C ARG A 119 -12.43 14.02 -19.78
N ILE A 120 -11.83 14.68 -20.77
CA ILE A 120 -10.98 15.87 -20.58
C ILE A 120 -11.78 17.11 -20.98
N ASN A 121 -12.16 17.92 -19.99
CA ASN A 121 -12.87 19.19 -20.20
C ASN A 121 -11.99 20.22 -20.90
N HIS A 122 -10.79 20.39 -20.36
CA HIS A 122 -9.84 21.38 -20.80
C HIS A 122 -8.42 20.95 -20.45
N LEU A 123 -7.48 21.25 -21.36
CA LEU A 123 -6.06 21.03 -21.14
C LEU A 123 -5.30 22.27 -21.63
N ARG A 124 -4.38 22.76 -20.80
CA ARG A 124 -3.43 23.81 -21.15
C ARG A 124 -2.02 23.35 -20.83
N ASN A 125 -1.10 23.47 -21.78
CA ASN A 125 0.31 23.11 -21.60
C ASN A 125 1.19 24.37 -21.76
N GLU A 126 1.98 24.68 -20.74
CA GLU A 126 2.89 25.83 -20.71
C GLU A 126 4.23 25.45 -20.11
N TYR A 127 5.30 25.63 -20.87
CA TYR A 127 6.68 25.43 -20.40
C TYR A 127 6.92 24.04 -19.75
N GLY A 128 6.31 23.00 -20.31
CA GLY A 128 6.42 21.62 -19.78
C GLY A 128 5.53 21.34 -18.58
N VAL A 129 4.62 22.26 -18.21
CA VAL A 129 3.61 22.06 -17.17
C VAL A 129 2.23 22.03 -17.82
N SER A 130 1.48 20.97 -17.55
CA SER A 130 0.12 20.79 -18.06
C SER A 130 -0.89 20.91 -16.93
N TYR A 131 -1.96 21.67 -17.19
CA TYR A 131 -3.10 21.87 -16.33
C TYR A 131 -4.28 21.15 -16.95
N TRP A 132 -4.86 20.22 -16.19
CA TRP A 132 -5.93 19.33 -16.62
C TRP A 132 -7.18 19.65 -15.84
N ASP A 133 -8.30 19.77 -16.54
CA ASP A 133 -9.65 19.71 -15.99
C ASP A 133 -10.32 18.48 -16.61
N VAL A 134 -10.71 17.53 -15.75
CA VAL A 134 -11.19 16.21 -16.16
C VAL A 134 -12.43 15.80 -15.38
N ASP A 135 -13.29 15.02 -16.01
CA ASP A 135 -14.31 14.24 -15.31
C ASP A 135 -13.73 12.86 -15.00
N THR A 136 -13.95 12.40 -13.77
CA THR A 136 -13.51 11.08 -13.31
C THR A 136 -14.68 10.28 -12.74
N ASP A 137 -14.46 8.98 -12.53
CA ASP A 137 -15.35 8.07 -11.79
C ASP A 137 -15.73 8.58 -10.39
N ARG A 138 -14.95 9.52 -9.84
CA ARG A 138 -15.14 10.15 -8.52
C ARG A 138 -15.49 11.64 -8.60
N GLY A 139 -15.99 12.10 -9.74
CA GLY A 139 -16.39 13.48 -9.99
C GLY A 139 -15.33 14.31 -10.72
N GLN A 140 -15.62 15.59 -10.92
CA GLN A 140 -14.72 16.50 -11.62
C GLN A 140 -13.46 16.78 -10.80
N ARG A 141 -12.30 16.79 -11.46
CA ARG A 141 -10.99 17.04 -10.86
C ARG A 141 -10.16 17.98 -11.72
N GLU A 142 -9.43 18.87 -11.05
CA GLU A 142 -8.36 19.65 -11.66
C GLU A 142 -7.03 19.15 -11.11
N PHE A 143 -6.04 18.92 -11.99
CA PHE A 143 -4.71 18.48 -11.58
C PHE A 143 -3.61 19.07 -12.47
N VAL A 144 -2.38 19.07 -11.96
CA VAL A 144 -1.22 19.63 -12.64
C VAL A 144 -0.17 18.54 -12.82
N ALA A 145 0.27 18.29 -14.06
CA ALA A 145 1.35 17.35 -14.35
C ALA A 145 2.53 18.07 -15.00
N LYS A 146 3.74 17.83 -14.48
CA LYS A 146 5.00 18.34 -15.05
C LYS A 146 5.58 17.29 -15.98
N ASN A 147 6.20 17.72 -17.09
CA ASN A 147 6.82 16.85 -18.09
C ASN A 147 5.97 15.62 -18.36
N VAL A 148 4.78 15.79 -18.95
CA VAL A 148 3.81 14.69 -19.13
C VAL A 148 4.45 13.51 -19.83
N ALA A 149 5.33 13.72 -20.81
CA ALA A 149 6.08 12.64 -21.47
C ALA A 149 6.95 11.79 -20.52
N GLU A 150 7.37 12.32 -19.36
CA GLU A 150 8.15 11.60 -18.33
C GLU A 150 7.25 11.02 -17.23
N ASN A 151 6.13 11.68 -16.92
CA ASN A 151 5.20 11.30 -15.84
C ASN A 151 3.92 10.59 -16.32
N ALA A 152 3.86 10.30 -17.62
CA ALA A 152 2.84 9.49 -18.24
C ALA A 152 3.44 8.20 -18.78
N GLN A 153 2.69 7.11 -18.65
CA GLN A 153 3.12 5.80 -19.13
C GLN A 153 1.99 5.12 -19.88
N TRP A 154 2.27 4.66 -21.10
CA TRP A 154 1.39 3.77 -21.84
C TRP A 154 1.51 2.36 -21.28
N LEU A 155 0.38 1.78 -20.86
CA LEU A 155 0.28 0.44 -20.30
C LEU A 155 -0.43 -0.49 -21.30
N GLY A 156 0.32 -1.07 -22.23
CA GLY A 156 -0.28 -1.86 -23.32
C GLY A 156 -0.92 -0.97 -24.38
N GLU A 157 -1.93 -1.49 -25.09
CA GLU A 157 -2.56 -0.78 -26.22
C GLU A 157 -3.68 0.15 -25.75
N GLY A 158 -3.34 1.43 -25.58
CA GLY A 158 -4.33 2.51 -25.41
C GLY A 158 -4.68 2.88 -23.97
N ARG A 159 -4.13 2.22 -22.97
CA ARG A 159 -4.27 2.60 -21.55
C ARG A 159 -3.17 3.59 -21.17
N LEU A 160 -3.56 4.74 -20.64
CA LEU A 160 -2.62 5.80 -20.24
C LEU A 160 -2.67 6.00 -18.73
N PHE A 161 -1.52 5.90 -18.08
CA PHE A 161 -1.34 6.21 -16.67
C PHE A 161 -0.63 7.56 -16.52
N LEU A 162 -1.09 8.39 -15.58
CA LEU A 162 -0.61 9.76 -15.35
C LEU A 162 -0.39 9.98 -13.85
N VAL A 163 0.68 10.68 -13.50
CA VAL A 163 0.94 11.13 -12.12
C VAL A 163 1.06 12.64 -12.08
N ASP A 164 0.32 13.28 -11.18
CA ASP A 164 0.38 14.72 -10.99
C ASP A 164 1.54 15.15 -10.07
N VAL A 165 1.73 16.46 -9.88
CA VAL A 165 2.79 17.02 -9.03
C VAL A 165 2.67 16.67 -7.55
N ASP A 166 1.47 16.32 -7.09
CA ASP A 166 1.17 15.94 -5.71
C ASP A 166 1.24 14.41 -5.50
N GLY A 167 1.51 13.65 -6.58
CA GLY A 167 1.59 12.20 -6.57
C GLY A 167 0.23 11.49 -6.71
N ASN A 168 -0.84 12.24 -6.98
CA ASN A 168 -2.14 11.65 -7.30
C ASN A 168 -2.06 10.93 -8.64
N ARG A 169 -2.78 9.81 -8.72
CA ARG A 169 -2.73 8.92 -9.88
C ARG A 169 -4.01 9.07 -10.67
N PHE A 170 -3.84 9.23 -11.97
CA PHE A 170 -4.92 9.26 -12.93
C PHE A 170 -4.69 8.18 -13.97
N GLU A 171 -5.78 7.58 -14.43
CA GLU A 171 -5.71 6.56 -15.46
C GLU A 171 -6.80 6.79 -16.49
N ILE A 172 -6.45 6.66 -17.76
CA ILE A 172 -7.39 6.55 -18.87
C ILE A 172 -7.34 5.08 -19.31
N PRO A 173 -8.36 4.26 -18.99
CA PRO A 173 -8.36 2.83 -19.29
C PRO A 173 -8.21 2.54 -20.79
N ASN A 174 -8.83 3.37 -21.63
CA ASN A 174 -8.75 3.28 -23.08
C ASN A 174 -8.91 4.66 -23.71
N VAL A 175 -7.81 5.23 -24.20
CA VAL A 175 -7.79 6.54 -24.87
C VAL A 175 -8.67 6.56 -26.12
N GLN A 176 -8.77 5.44 -26.84
CA GLN A 176 -9.61 5.34 -28.05
C GLN A 176 -11.11 5.36 -27.73
N ALA A 177 -11.49 5.09 -26.49
CA ALA A 177 -12.88 5.16 -26.03
C ALA A 177 -13.30 6.58 -25.62
N LEU A 178 -12.35 7.51 -25.46
CA LEU A 178 -12.65 8.90 -25.15
C LEU A 178 -13.26 9.62 -26.36
N ASP A 179 -13.92 10.75 -26.12
CA ASP A 179 -14.38 11.62 -27.20
C ASP A 179 -13.19 12.24 -27.96
N ARG A 180 -13.42 12.64 -29.22
CA ARG A 180 -12.37 13.17 -30.09
C ARG A 180 -11.62 14.37 -29.51
N ARG A 181 -12.29 15.24 -28.76
CA ARG A 181 -11.64 16.42 -28.17
C ARG A 181 -10.68 16.00 -27.07
N SER A 182 -11.08 15.04 -26.23
CA SER A 182 -10.20 14.45 -25.23
C SER A 182 -8.99 13.76 -25.86
N GLN A 183 -9.17 13.00 -26.95
CA GLN A 183 -8.06 12.39 -27.69
C GLN A 183 -7.06 13.43 -28.21
N SER A 184 -7.55 14.51 -28.83
CA SER A 184 -6.69 15.60 -29.31
C SER A 184 -5.93 16.32 -28.19
N PHE A 185 -6.47 16.40 -26.98
CA PHE A 185 -5.74 16.96 -25.84
C PHE A 185 -4.56 16.08 -25.43
N ILE A 186 -4.71 14.76 -25.49
CA ILE A 186 -3.64 13.81 -25.16
C ILE A 186 -2.51 13.91 -26.18
N GLU A 187 -2.83 13.97 -27.47
CA GLU A 187 -1.86 14.16 -28.57
C GLU A 187 -1.07 15.49 -28.47
N LEU A 188 -1.60 16.49 -27.75
CA LEU A 188 -0.92 17.78 -27.57
C LEU A 188 0.17 17.74 -26.49
N VAL A 189 0.15 16.75 -25.60
CA VAL A 189 1.05 16.65 -24.44
C VAL A 189 1.92 15.41 -24.40
N LEU A 190 1.68 14.44 -25.30
CA LEU A 190 2.44 13.21 -25.48
C LEU A 190 2.94 13.08 -26.92
#